data_AF-A0A3S2V7I6-F1
#
_entry.id   AF-A0A3S2V7I6-F1
#
_cell.length_a   1.000
_cell.length_b   1.000
_cell.length_c   1.000
_cell.angle_alpha   90.00
_cell.angle_beta   90.00
_cell.angle_gamma   90.00
#
_symmetry.space_group_name_H-M   'P 1'
#
loop_
_entity.id
_entity.type
_entity.pdbx_description
1 polymer ?
#
loop_
_entity_poly.entity_id
_entity_poly.type
_entity_poly.pdbx_seq_one_letter_code
_entity_poly.pdbx_strand_id
1 'polypeptide(L)' 'MAREADKLHAVRTENERFTVTLIPMAAQAVTTLMRITGLSKTDTINRAVQIYAFLAQQMADGKEVLLRDENGNTERVHIV' A
#
# COMPACT_ATOMS: atom_id res chain seq x y z
N MET A 1 24.91 -3.23 43.45
CA MET A 1 24.60 -3.82 42.13
C MET A 1 23.25 -3.30 41.68
N ALA A 2 23.24 -2.19 40.94
CA ALA A 2 22.01 -1.64 40.35
C ALA A 2 21.73 -2.42 39.06
N ARG A 3 20.53 -2.97 38.93
CA ARG A 3 20.08 -3.66 37.72
C ARG A 3 20.06 -2.65 36.57
N GLU A 4 20.89 -2.92 35.57
CA GLU A 4 20.87 -2.30 34.25
C GLU A 4 19.52 -2.62 33.60
N ALA A 5 18.54 -1.75 33.86
CA ALA A 5 17.22 -1.86 33.29
C ALA A 5 17.31 -1.58 31.79
N ASP A 6 17.35 -2.67 31.04
CA ASP A 6 16.57 -2.85 29.81
C ASP A 6 16.66 -1.71 28.79
N LYS A 7 17.78 -1.67 28.07
CA LYS A 7 17.87 -0.96 26.78
C LYS A 7 17.11 -1.75 25.70
N LEU A 8 15.83 -2.01 25.91
CA LEU A 8 14.94 -2.27 24.79
C LEU A 8 14.62 -0.92 24.18
N HIS A 9 15.47 -0.49 23.24
CA HIS A 9 15.07 0.54 22.29
C HIS A 9 13.84 0.01 21.57
N ALA A 10 12.66 0.34 22.10
CA ALA A 10 11.44 0.28 21.33
C ALA A 10 11.74 1.10 20.09
N VAL A 11 11.90 0.43 18.94
CA VAL A 11 11.98 1.09 17.65
C VAL A 11 10.70 1.89 17.56
N ARG A 12 10.78 3.19 17.86
CA ARG A 12 9.71 4.12 17.56
C ARG A 12 9.65 4.16 16.06
N THR A 13 8.82 3.32 15.46
CA THR A 13 8.33 3.57 14.12
C THR A 13 7.54 4.87 14.25
N GLU A 14 8.14 5.99 13.84
CA GLU A 14 7.47 7.28 13.88
C GLU A 14 6.32 7.22 12.88
N ASN A 15 5.11 6.98 13.37
CA ASN A 15 3.92 7.01 12.56
C ASN A 15 3.61 8.47 12.20
N GLU A 16 3.69 8.79 10.92
CA GLU A 16 3.26 10.09 10.40
C GLU A 16 1.76 10.10 10.11
N ARG A 17 1.07 11.17 10.46
CA ARG A 17 -0.38 11.31 10.27
C ARG A 17 -0.69 12.30 9.16
N PHE A 18 -1.34 11.81 8.12
CA PHE A 18 -1.86 12.62 7.02
C PHE A 18 -3.38 12.79 7.14
N THR A 19 -3.88 14.01 6.86
CA THR A 19 -5.32 14.26 6.66
C THR A 19 -5.54 14.55 5.18
N VAL A 20 -6.28 13.67 4.51
CA VAL A 20 -6.52 13.76 3.06
C VAL A 20 -8.02 13.61 2.81
N THR A 21 -8.57 14.49 1.98
CA THR A 21 -9.92 14.33 1.45
C THR A 21 -9.85 13.53 0.15
N LEU A 22 -10.42 12.32 0.15
CA LEU A 22 -10.49 11.49 -1.05
C LEU A 22 -11.57 12.01 -2.00
N ILE A 23 -11.27 12.02 -3.30
CA ILE A 23 -12.30 12.20 -4.32
C ILE A 23 -13.32 11.04 -4.26
N PRO A 24 -14.58 11.22 -4.73
CA PRO A 24 -15.61 10.20 -4.60
C PRO A 24 -15.20 8.81 -5.13
N MET A 25 -14.49 8.77 -6.27
CA MET A 25 -14.01 7.53 -6.85
C MET A 25 -12.98 6.82 -5.96
N ALA A 26 -12.06 7.55 -5.35
CA ALA A 26 -11.07 6.99 -4.42
C ALA A 26 -11.73 6.49 -3.13
N ALA A 27 -12.72 7.22 -2.61
CA ALA A 27 -13.50 6.76 -1.45
C ALA A 27 -14.26 5.46 -1.76
N GLN A 28 -14.87 5.36 -2.95
CA GLN A 28 -15.55 4.13 -3.39
C GLN A 28 -14.58 2.97 -3.60
N ALA A 29 -13.39 3.22 -4.16
CA ALA A 29 -12.34 2.22 -4.32
C ALA A 29 -11.89 1.66 -2.97
N VAL A 30 -11.69 2.50 -1.95
CA VAL A 30 -11.37 2.06 -0.58
C VAL A 30 -12.46 1.16 -0.01
N THR A 31 -13.74 1.53 -0.16
CA THR A 31 -14.87 0.68 0.28
C THR A 31 -14.88 -0.67 -0.43
N THR A 32 -14.63 -0.70 -1.74
CA THR A 32 -14.55 -1.94 -2.51
C THR A 32 -13.38 -2.80 -2.04
N LEU A 33 -12.20 -2.22 -1.85
CA LEU A 33 -11.00 -2.92 -1.37
C LEU A 33 -11.22 -3.52 0.03
N MET A 34 -11.81 -2.77 0.95
CA MET A 34 -12.15 -3.29 2.29
C MET A 34 -13.09 -4.50 2.19
N ARG A 35 -14.10 -4.44 1.32
CA ARG A 35 -15.05 -5.55 1.12
C ARG A 35 -14.40 -6.80 0.54
N ILE A 36 -13.53 -6.67 -0.47
CA ILE A 36 -12.91 -7.84 -1.12
C ILE A 36 -11.75 -8.43 -0.31
N THR A 37 -11.06 -7.62 0.50
CA THR A 37 -9.88 -8.06 1.27
C THR A 37 -10.18 -8.37 2.74
N GLY A 38 -11.30 -7.85 3.28
CA GLY A 38 -11.62 -7.91 4.71
C GLY A 38 -10.76 -7.00 5.58
N LEU A 39 -9.91 -6.15 5.00
CA LEU A 39 -8.99 -5.28 5.74
C LEU A 39 -9.69 -4.05 6.32
N SER A 40 -9.10 -3.51 7.39
CA SER A 40 -9.52 -2.21 7.93
C SER A 40 -9.30 -1.09 6.91
N LYS A 41 -9.96 0.06 7.10
CA LYS A 41 -9.75 1.25 6.26
C LYS A 41 -8.29 1.70 6.29
N THR A 42 -7.70 1.74 7.49
CA THR A 42 -6.30 2.12 7.69
C THR A 42 -5.35 1.18 6.95
N ASP A 43 -5.54 -0.13 7.09
CA ASP A 43 -4.70 -1.12 6.41
C ASP A 43 -4.87 -1.07 4.90
N THR A 44 -6.11 -0.87 4.43
CA THR A 44 -6.44 -0.72 3.01
C THR A 44 -5.69 0.48 2.41
N ILE A 45 -5.75 1.65 3.06
CA ILE A 45 -5.09 2.87 2.60
C ILE A 45 -3.56 2.69 2.63
N ASN A 46 -3.02 2.19 3.74
CA ASN A 46 -1.57 1.97 3.87
C ASN A 46 -1.04 1.00 2.80
N ARG A 47 -1.73 -0.13 2.56
CA ARG A 47 -1.33 -1.09 1.52
C ARG A 47 -1.48 -0.52 0.12
N ALA A 48 -2.54 0.24 -0.16
CA ALA A 48 -2.73 0.89 -1.46
C ALA A 48 -1.57 1.84 -1.79
N VAL A 49 -1.13 2.65 -0.83
CA VAL A 49 0.02 3.55 -0.98
C VAL A 49 1.32 2.76 -1.20
N GLN A 50 1.56 1.71 -0.41
CA GLN A 50 2.77 0.88 -0.53
C GLN A 50 2.86 0.16 -1.89
N ILE A 51 1.74 -0.40 -2.38
CA ILE A 51 1.69 -1.07 -3.69
C ILE A 51 1.90 -0.06 -4.81
N TYR A 52 1.26 1.11 -4.75
CA TYR A 52 1.47 2.15 -5.77
C TYR A 52 2.94 2.60 -5.81
N ALA A 53 3.55 2.85 -4.65
CA ALA A 53 4.96 3.21 -4.58
C ALA A 53 5.88 2.13 -5.16
N PHE A 54 5.63 0.86 -4.85
CA PHE A 54 6.38 -0.25 -5.42
C PHE A 54 6.25 -0.31 -6.94
N LEU A 55 5.02 -0.26 -7.48
CA LEU A 55 4.76 -0.32 -8.92
C LEU A 55 5.38 0.87 -9.65
N ALA A 56 5.25 2.08 -9.10
CA ALA A 56 5.86 3.29 -9.65
C ALA A 56 7.39 3.16 -9.74
N GLN A 57 8.04 2.60 -8.71
CA GLN A 57 9.48 2.34 -8.75
C GLN A 57 9.84 1.30 -9.83
N GLN A 58 9.10 0.18 -9.91
CA GLN A 58 9.37 -0.83 -10.94
C GLN A 58 9.23 -0.24 -12.36
N MET A 59 8.23 0.61 -12.58
CA MET A 59 8.02 1.29 -13.86
C MET A 59 9.10 2.32 -14.17
N ALA A 60 9.57 3.07 -13.16
CA ALA A 60 10.71 3.98 -13.30
C ALA A 60 12.01 3.25 -13.66
N ASP A 61 12.17 2.01 -13.18
CA ASP A 61 13.28 1.11 -13.52
C ASP A 61 13.12 0.47 -14.93
N GLY A 62 12.11 0.89 -15.70
CA GLY A 62 11.86 0.41 -17.07
C GLY A 62 11.09 -0.90 -17.17
N LYS A 63 10.52 -1.41 -16.06
CA LYS A 63 9.69 -2.63 -16.07
C LYS A 63 8.26 -2.33 -16.46
N GLU A 64 7.57 -3.37 -16.93
CA GLU A 64 6.17 -3.29 -17.32
C GLU A 64 5.28 -4.02 -16.32
N VAL A 65 4.10 -3.46 -16.04
CA VAL A 65 3.04 -4.12 -15.27
C VAL A 65 2.09 -4.77 -16.27
N LEU A 66 1.91 -6.08 -16.14
CA LEU A 66 1.15 -6.90 -17.07
C LEU A 66 0.02 -7.61 -16.32
N LEU A 67 -1.21 -7.52 -16.83
CA LEU A 67 -2.30 -8.39 -16.41
C LEU A 67 -2.36 -9.59 -17.32
N ARG A 68 -2.52 -10.76 -16.72
CA ARG A 68 -2.64 -12.02 -17.44
C ARG A 68 -4.02 -12.61 -17.19
N ASP A 69 -4.75 -12.94 -18.26
CA ASP A 69 -6.04 -13.60 -18.16
C ASP A 69 -5.89 -15.14 -18.03
N GLU A 70 -7.02 -15.82 -17.86
CA GLU A 70 -7.07 -17.29 -17.72
C GLU A 70 -6.63 -18.02 -19.00
N ASN A 71 -6.71 -17.37 -20.16
CA ASN A 71 -6.27 -17.90 -21.46
C ASN A 71 -4.77 -17.67 -21.69
N GLY A 72 -4.10 -16.96 -20.79
CA GLY A 72 -2.69 -16.62 -20.87
C GLY A 72 -2.39 -15.37 -21.70
N ASN A 73 -3.40 -14.66 -22.20
CA ASN A 73 -3.21 -13.38 -22.88
C ASN A 73 -2.70 -12.35 -21.87
N THR A 74 -1.87 -11.45 -22.36
CA THR A 74 -1.21 -10.46 -21.51
C THR A 74 -1.54 -9.05 -22.00
N GLU A 75 -2.01 -8.19 -21.11
CA GLU A 75 -2.30 -6.77 -21.38
C GLU A 75 -1.41 -5.89 -20.50
N ARG A 76 -0.81 -4.86 -21.12
CA ARG A 76 0.00 -3.88 -20.37
C ARG A 76 -0.90 -2.88 -19.66
N VAL A 77 -0.70 -2.76 -18.35
CA VAL A 77 -1.37 -1.75 -17.54
C VAL A 77 -0.62 -0.44 -17.65
N HIS A 78 -1.36 0.63 -17.92
CA HIS A 78 -0.86 1.99 -17.79
C HIS A 78 -1.39 2.61 -16.50
N ILE A 79 -0.48 2.87 -15.55
CA ILE A 79 -0.76 3.53 -14.28
C ILE A 79 -0.16 4.94 -14.37
N VAL A 80 -0.99 5.96 -14.14
CA VAL A 80 -0.59 7.39 -14.11
C VAL A 80 -0.47 7.92 -12.69
#